data_AF-L0JZT3-F1
#
_entry.id   AF-L0JZT3-F1
#
_cell.length_a   1.000
_cell.length_b   1.000
_cell.length_c   1.000
_cell.angle_alpha   90.00
_cell.angle_beta   90.00
_cell.angle_gamma   90.00
#
_symmetry.space_group_name_H-M   'P 1'
#
loop_
_entity.id
_entity.type
_entity.pdbx_description
1 polymer ?
#
loop_
_entity_poly.entity_id
_entity_poly.type
_entity_poly.pdbx_seq_one_letter_code
_entity_poly.pdbx_strand_id
1 'polypeptide(L)'
;MTRVCLVGDPEVNLQYELLSRETSREALATYDLERPFENSLAVRTVSVGAAISLLNDLDWYLTRFVDEALVREPSVSGTEWLSRSLADELRNGVLEADDTGEFCKIYGLERPDTDPNDDEDGTDGDPTDASRTRPRLVEPLYVRRTDGDLPEYDLRDVAETLVVRLTEAEYSP
;
A
#
# COMPACT_ATOMS: atom_id res chain seq x y z
N MET A 1 10.39 10.79 4.59
CA MET A 1 10.25 10.52 3.15
C MET A 1 8.90 9.88 2.94
N THR A 2 8.21 10.29 1.88
CA THR A 2 6.93 9.73 1.46
C THR A 2 7.16 8.33 0.90
N ARG A 3 6.22 7.42 1.14
CA ARG A 3 6.26 6.06 0.59
C ARG A 3 5.04 5.84 -0.29
N VAL A 4 5.25 5.33 -1.50
CA VAL A 4 4.20 4.78 -2.36
C VAL A 4 4.22 3.28 -2.21
N CYS A 5 3.06 2.64 -2.09
CA CYS A 5 2.92 1.19 -2.09
C CYS A 5 1.77 0.79 -3.02
N LEU A 6 2.10 0.00 -4.04
CA LEU A 6 1.16 -0.59 -4.98
C LEU A 6 0.89 -2.02 -4.52
N VAL A 7 -0.38 -2.36 -4.32
CA VAL A 7 -0.84 -3.72 -4.01
C VAL A 7 -1.46 -4.29 -5.27
N GLY A 8 -0.93 -5.41 -5.72
CA GLY A 8 -1.32 -6.03 -6.98
C GLY A 8 -2.65 -6.73 -6.91
N ASP A 9 -3.35 -6.75 -8.04
CA ASP A 9 -4.47 -7.65 -8.26
C ASP A 9 -4.04 -9.11 -8.01
N PRO A 10 -4.81 -9.91 -7.26
CA PRO A 10 -4.40 -11.26 -6.85
C PRO A 10 -4.27 -12.25 -8.02
N GLU A 11 -4.82 -11.94 -9.19
CA GLU A 11 -4.77 -12.78 -10.39
C GLU A 11 -3.48 -12.60 -11.19
N VAL A 12 -2.65 -11.62 -10.84
CA VAL A 12 -1.41 -11.30 -11.56
C VAL A 12 -0.20 -11.16 -10.64
N ASN A 13 0.99 -11.38 -11.19
CA ASN A 13 2.23 -11.01 -10.51
C ASN A 13 2.54 -9.54 -10.81
N LEU A 14 2.25 -8.64 -9.86
CA LEU A 14 2.38 -7.20 -10.05
C LEU A 14 3.79 -6.79 -10.49
N GLN A 15 4.82 -7.36 -9.85
CA GLN A 15 6.19 -6.99 -10.16
C GLN A 15 6.54 -7.35 -11.61
N TYR A 16 6.19 -8.56 -12.04
CA TYR A 16 6.40 -8.98 -13.42
C TYR A 16 5.66 -8.07 -14.39
N GLU A 17 4.38 -7.77 -14.12
CA GLU A 17 3.57 -6.90 -14.97
C GLU A 17 4.22 -5.52 -15.11
N LEU A 18 4.56 -4.83 -14.02
CA LEU A 18 5.15 -3.50 -14.06
C LEU A 18 6.55 -3.50 -14.68
N LEU A 19 7.44 -4.41 -14.28
CA LEU A 19 8.84 -4.39 -14.72
C LEU A 19 9.03 -4.94 -16.14
N SER A 20 8.10 -5.73 -16.67
CA SER A 20 8.19 -6.22 -18.06
C SER A 20 7.89 -5.11 -19.09
N ARG A 21 7.23 -4.01 -18.70
CA ARG A 21 6.77 -2.94 -19.59
C ARG A 21 7.74 -1.77 -19.58
N GLU A 22 8.18 -1.32 -20.75
CA GLU A 22 9.22 -0.28 -20.88
C GLU A 22 8.89 0.98 -20.09
N THR A 23 7.74 1.62 -20.35
CA THR A 23 7.38 2.87 -19.67
C THR A 23 7.25 2.73 -18.15
N SER A 24 6.63 1.64 -17.67
CA SER A 24 6.51 1.41 -16.23
C SER A 24 7.87 1.11 -15.59
N ARG A 25 8.74 0.37 -16.28
CA ARG A 25 10.09 0.07 -15.83
C ARG A 25 10.94 1.33 -15.76
N GLU A 26 10.88 2.19 -16.77
CA GLU A 26 11.59 3.46 -16.81
C GLU A 26 11.15 4.39 -15.67
N ALA A 27 9.84 4.49 -15.40
CA ALA A 27 9.31 5.27 -14.31
C ALA A 27 9.79 4.78 -12.92
N LEU A 28 9.99 3.46 -12.78
CA LEU A 28 10.44 2.83 -11.52
C LEU A 28 11.97 2.71 -11.38
N ALA A 29 12.72 2.85 -12.47
CA ALA A 29 14.16 2.54 -12.53
C ALA A 29 15.03 3.42 -11.61
N THR A 30 14.54 4.60 -11.23
CA THR A 30 15.26 5.55 -10.37
C THR A 30 15.04 5.30 -8.88
N TYR A 31 14.19 4.35 -8.52
CA TYR A 31 13.80 4.06 -7.14
C TYR A 31 14.31 2.70 -6.67
N ASP A 32 14.63 2.61 -5.38
CA ASP A 32 14.80 1.34 -4.70
C ASP A 32 13.43 0.69 -4.46
N LEU A 33 13.27 -0.53 -4.99
CA LEU A 33 12.02 -1.28 -4.90
C LEU A 33 11.99 -2.12 -3.62
N GLU A 34 10.99 -1.88 -2.78
CA GLU A 34 10.66 -2.70 -1.63
C GLU A 34 9.36 -3.49 -1.88
N ARG A 35 9.09 -4.55 -1.12
CA ARG A 35 7.76 -5.20 -1.13
C ARG A 35 7.29 -5.41 0.31
N PRO A 36 6.56 -4.46 0.91
CA PRO A 36 6.16 -4.58 2.31
C PRO A 36 5.08 -5.66 2.53
N PHE A 37 4.29 -5.95 1.51
CA PHE A 37 3.17 -6.91 1.55
C PHE A 37 3.30 -7.97 0.45
N GLU A 38 2.50 -9.03 0.55
CA GLU A 38 2.30 -9.96 -0.55
C GLU A 38 1.84 -9.23 -1.82
N ASN A 39 2.33 -9.66 -2.98
CA ASN A 39 2.04 -9.08 -4.29
C ASN A 39 2.13 -7.55 -4.36
N SER A 40 3.07 -6.94 -3.63
CA SER A 40 3.22 -5.48 -3.58
C SER A 40 4.54 -4.98 -4.18
N LEU A 41 4.56 -3.69 -4.54
CA LEU A 41 5.76 -2.97 -4.90
C LEU A 41 5.70 -1.57 -4.28
N ALA A 42 6.73 -1.21 -3.52
CA ALA A 42 6.80 0.07 -2.83
C ALA A 42 8.08 0.82 -3.15
N VAL A 43 7.98 2.13 -3.21
CA VAL A 43 9.10 3.04 -3.45
C VAL A 43 9.06 4.20 -2.47
N ARG A 44 10.20 4.85 -2.28
CA ARG A 44 10.31 6.07 -1.48
C ARG A 44 10.45 7.27 -2.41
N THR A 45 9.63 8.27 -2.18
CA THR A 45 9.69 9.54 -2.89
C THR A 45 10.01 10.66 -1.92
N VAL A 46 10.45 11.79 -2.46
CA VAL A 46 10.87 12.95 -1.65
C VAL A 46 9.68 13.71 -1.05
N SER A 47 8.49 13.59 -1.64
CA SER A 47 7.27 14.29 -1.22
C SER A 47 6.02 13.60 -1.74
N VAL A 48 4.85 13.96 -1.17
CA VAL A 48 3.53 13.58 -1.70
C VAL A 48 3.34 14.01 -3.15
N GLY A 49 3.88 15.17 -3.55
CA GLY A 49 3.85 15.62 -4.94
C GLY A 49 4.58 14.67 -5.89
N ALA A 50 5.77 14.21 -5.51
CA ALA A 50 6.54 13.23 -6.29
C ALA A 50 5.86 11.85 -6.30
N ALA A 51 5.23 11.45 -5.19
CA ALA A 51 4.43 10.22 -5.12
C ALA A 51 3.28 10.25 -6.14
N ILE A 52 2.47 11.32 -6.16
CA ILE A 52 1.36 11.45 -7.11
C ILE A 52 1.85 11.55 -8.56
N SER A 53 2.94 12.28 -8.82
CA SER A 53 3.53 12.32 -10.16
C SER A 53 3.88 10.93 -10.67
N LEU A 54 4.53 10.11 -9.85
CA LEU A 54 4.82 8.72 -10.19
C LEU A 54 3.54 7.90 -10.44
N LEU A 55 2.53 8.03 -9.58
CA LEU A 55 1.26 7.33 -9.75
C LEU A 55 0.55 7.73 -11.04
N ASN A 56 0.66 8.99 -11.46
CA ASN A 56 0.11 9.46 -12.73
C ASN A 56 0.89 8.92 -13.94
N ASP A 57 2.22 8.82 -13.85
CA ASP A 57 3.04 8.18 -14.91
C ASP A 57 2.69 6.69 -15.04
N LEU A 58 2.22 6.05 -13.96
CA LEU A 58 1.82 4.65 -13.93
C LEU A 58 0.32 4.40 -14.17
N ASP A 59 -0.51 5.44 -14.34
CA ASP A 59 -1.97 5.38 -14.23
C ASP A 59 -2.64 4.26 -15.06
N TRP A 60 -2.21 4.10 -16.31
CA TRP A 60 -2.71 3.06 -17.21
C TRP A 60 -2.41 1.64 -16.69
N TYR A 61 -1.27 1.45 -16.03
CA TYR A 61 -0.88 0.18 -15.41
C TYR A 61 -1.59 -0.04 -14.09
N LEU A 62 -1.79 1.03 -13.29
CA LEU A 62 -2.51 0.96 -12.02
C LEU A 62 -3.91 0.40 -12.24
N THR A 63 -4.66 0.98 -13.18
CA THR A 63 -6.03 0.56 -13.52
C THR A 63 -6.13 -0.90 -13.96
N ARG A 64 -5.02 -1.53 -14.37
CA ARG A 64 -5.00 -2.86 -14.97
C ARG A 64 -4.44 -3.96 -14.06
N PHE A 65 -3.54 -3.61 -13.14
CA PHE A 65 -2.77 -4.59 -12.35
C PHE A 65 -2.73 -4.31 -10.86
N VAL A 66 -3.22 -3.14 -10.42
CA VAL A 66 -3.13 -2.70 -9.03
C VAL A 66 -4.55 -2.68 -8.45
N ASP A 67 -4.74 -3.40 -7.36
CA ASP A 67 -5.96 -3.37 -6.56
C ASP A 67 -6.01 -2.09 -5.73
N GLU A 68 -4.88 -1.72 -5.10
CA GLU A 68 -4.81 -0.57 -4.20
C GLU A 68 -3.49 0.20 -4.34
N ALA A 69 -3.57 1.53 -4.38
CA ALA A 69 -2.42 2.43 -4.46
C ALA A 69 -2.38 3.33 -3.22
N LEU A 70 -1.45 3.03 -2.32
CA LEU A 70 -1.33 3.65 -1.01
C LEU A 70 -0.17 4.65 -0.96
N VAL A 71 -0.37 5.76 -0.28
CA VAL A 71 0.67 6.77 -0.02
C VAL A 71 0.80 7.00 1.48
N ARG A 72 2.00 6.85 2.04
CA ARG A 72 2.29 7.23 3.44
C ARG A 72 3.14 8.48 3.46
N GLU A 73 2.57 9.55 4.00
CA GLU A 73 3.23 10.84 4.20
C GLU A 73 3.43 11.11 5.70
N PRO A 74 4.68 11.06 6.22
CA PRO A 74 4.97 11.26 7.64
C PRO A 74 4.48 12.59 8.22
N SER A 75 4.35 13.62 7.39
CA SER A 75 3.85 14.93 7.80
C SER A 75 2.32 14.95 8.04
N VAL A 76 1.59 13.96 7.51
CA VAL A 76 0.14 13.79 7.72
C VAL A 76 -0.13 12.75 8.80
N SER A 77 0.53 11.59 8.71
CA SER A 77 0.46 10.55 9.73
C SER A 77 1.75 9.71 9.77
N GLY A 78 2.21 9.45 10.98
CA GLY A 78 3.34 8.57 11.23
C GLY A 78 3.02 7.08 11.02
N THR A 79 1.76 6.66 11.00
CA THR A 79 1.38 5.24 11.01
C THR A 79 0.34 4.87 9.95
N GLU A 80 -0.44 5.84 9.49
CA GLU A 80 -1.58 5.60 8.59
C GLU A 80 -1.20 5.91 7.14
N TRP A 81 -1.84 5.20 6.23
CA TRP A 81 -1.71 5.40 4.80
C TRP A 81 -2.85 6.29 4.29
N LEU A 82 -2.67 6.86 3.12
CA LEU A 82 -3.63 7.66 2.38
C LEU A 82 -4.00 6.87 1.12
N SER A 83 -5.27 6.90 0.73
CA SER A 83 -5.65 6.54 -0.63
C SER A 83 -4.97 7.47 -1.64
N ARG A 84 -4.87 7.02 -2.90
CA ARG A 84 -4.38 7.87 -3.99
C ARG A 84 -5.20 9.16 -4.11
N SER A 85 -6.53 9.06 -4.01
CA SER A 85 -7.43 10.21 -4.16
C SER A 85 -7.19 11.24 -3.06
N LEU A 86 -7.11 10.81 -1.80
CA LEU A 86 -6.85 11.69 -0.66
C LEU A 86 -5.45 12.33 -0.74
N ALA A 87 -4.45 11.56 -1.17
CA ALA A 87 -3.10 12.08 -1.37
C ALA A 87 -3.02 13.13 -2.50
N ASP A 88 -3.85 13.00 -3.55
CA ASP A 88 -3.98 14.02 -4.60
C ASP A 88 -4.67 15.29 -4.09
N GLU A 89 -5.72 15.19 -3.28
CA GLU A 89 -6.37 16.34 -2.64
C GLU A 89 -5.40 17.12 -1.74
N LEU A 90 -4.61 16.41 -0.91
CA LEU A 90 -3.56 17.02 -0.09
C LEU A 90 -2.48 17.69 -0.93
N ARG A 91 -2.02 17.05 -2.00
CA ARG A 91 -1.04 17.62 -2.93
C ARG A 91 -1.55 18.93 -3.54
N ASN A 92 -2.83 18.98 -3.90
CA ASN A 92 -3.45 20.14 -4.54
C ASN A 92 -3.90 21.21 -3.53
N GLY A 93 -3.72 20.98 -2.22
CA GLY A 93 -4.13 21.90 -1.17
C GLY A 93 -5.65 22.03 -1.04
N VAL A 94 -6.40 21.01 -1.47
CA VAL A 94 -7.86 20.93 -1.32
C VAL A 94 -8.22 20.62 0.14
N LEU A 95 -7.41 19.79 0.79
CA LEU A 95 -7.53 19.45 2.21
C LEU A 95 -6.19 19.73 2.92
N GLU A 96 -6.27 20.07 4.21
CA GLU A 96 -5.10 20.11 5.10
C GLU A 96 -4.94 18.78 5.84
N ALA A 97 -3.77 18.53 6.44
CA ALA A 97 -3.49 17.26 7.11
C ALA A 97 -4.49 16.96 8.25
N ASP A 98 -4.88 17.99 8.99
CA ASP A 98 -5.83 17.91 10.11
C ASP A 98 -7.28 17.63 9.68
N ASP A 99 -7.62 17.90 8.42
CA ASP A 99 -8.96 17.64 7.85
C ASP A 99 -9.12 16.19 7.36
N THR A 100 -8.11 15.34 7.55
CA THR A 100 -8.12 13.95 7.05
C THR A 100 -8.32 12.92 8.17
N GLY A 101 -8.75 11.72 7.79
CA GLY A 101 -8.87 10.58 8.71
C GLY A 101 -10.23 10.44 9.39
N GLU A 102 -11.23 11.23 8.99
CA GLU A 102 -12.63 10.96 9.33
C GLU A 102 -13.10 9.64 8.71
N PHE A 103 -12.81 9.43 7.42
CA PHE A 103 -13.15 8.19 6.71
C PHE A 103 -11.92 7.30 6.59
N CYS A 104 -12.06 6.03 6.94
CA CYS A 104 -10.96 5.09 6.96
C CYS A 104 -11.38 3.72 6.41
N LYS A 105 -10.39 2.99 5.92
CA LYS A 105 -10.44 1.59 5.52
C LYS A 105 -9.37 0.85 6.31
N ILE A 106 -9.75 -0.20 7.03
CA ILE A 106 -8.86 -1.00 7.86
C ILE A 106 -8.66 -2.36 7.20
N TYR A 107 -7.44 -2.64 6.77
CA TYR A 107 -7.02 -3.95 6.29
C TYR A 107 -6.52 -4.80 7.44
N GLY A 108 -6.87 -6.08 7.47
CA GLY A 108 -6.14 -7.07 8.25
C GLY A 108 -4.82 -7.43 7.58
N LEU A 109 -3.77 -7.72 8.37
CA LEU A 109 -2.49 -8.22 7.88
C LEU A 109 -2.35 -9.70 8.24
N GLU A 110 -2.71 -10.56 7.31
CA GLU A 110 -2.60 -12.01 7.46
C GLU A 110 -1.17 -12.44 7.13
N ARG A 111 -0.46 -12.96 8.14
CA ARG A 111 0.82 -13.62 7.91
C ARG A 111 0.51 -15.09 7.64
N PRO A 112 0.90 -15.64 6.49
CA PRO A 112 0.74 -17.07 6.31
C PRO A 112 1.61 -17.78 7.33
N ASP A 113 1.08 -18.89 7.85
CA ASP A 113 1.74 -19.69 8.87
C ASP A 113 3.18 -19.96 8.43
N THR A 114 4.14 -19.36 9.15
CA THR A 114 5.52 -19.81 9.05
C THR A 114 5.53 -21.16 9.71
N ASP A 115 5.62 -22.24 8.92
CA ASP A 115 5.74 -23.57 9.50
C ASP A 115 6.96 -23.52 10.44
N PRO A 116 6.79 -23.73 11.75
CA PRO A 116 7.89 -23.59 12.70
C PRO A 116 8.98 -24.67 12.50
N ASN A 117 8.82 -25.55 11.51
CA ASN A 117 9.80 -26.54 11.08
C ASN A 117 10.58 -26.13 9.82
N ASP A 118 10.34 -24.95 9.25
CA ASP A 118 11.07 -24.38 8.09
C ASP A 118 12.45 -23.81 8.51
N ASP A 119 13.17 -24.56 9.35
CA ASP A 119 14.58 -24.39 9.70
C ASP A 119 15.45 -25.27 8.78
N GLU A 120 15.13 -25.35 7.47
CA GLU A 120 16.04 -25.96 6.49
C GLU A 120 17.01 -24.90 5.95
N ASP A 121 18.28 -24.98 6.36
CA ASP A 121 19.37 -24.25 5.73
C ASP A 121 19.80 -24.94 4.42
N GLY A 122 19.12 -24.61 3.32
CA GLY A 122 19.53 -24.97 1.95
C GLY A 122 18.55 -24.36 0.93
N THR A 123 18.92 -23.90 -0.26
CA THR A 123 20.07 -24.11 -1.15
C THR A 123 19.99 -23.02 -2.23
N ASP A 124 21.09 -22.32 -2.57
CA ASP A 124 21.32 -21.48 -3.77
C ASP A 124 20.09 -20.81 -4.46
N GLY A 125 19.19 -20.23 -3.66
CA GLY A 125 18.13 -19.33 -4.11
C GLY A 125 18.62 -17.90 -4.07
N ASP A 126 18.27 -17.10 -5.08
CA ASP A 126 18.62 -15.69 -5.14
C ASP A 126 18.29 -14.99 -3.79
N PRO A 127 19.27 -14.36 -3.11
CA PRO A 127 19.10 -13.85 -1.75
C PRO A 127 18.13 -12.66 -1.65
N THR A 128 17.49 -12.24 -2.76
CA THR A 128 16.49 -11.17 -2.73
C THR A 128 15.07 -11.64 -2.42
N ASP A 129 14.82 -12.96 -2.32
CA ASP A 129 13.48 -13.53 -2.07
C ASP A 129 13.45 -14.58 -0.94
N ALA A 130 14.32 -14.44 0.06
CA ALA A 130 14.34 -15.33 1.22
C ALA A 130 13.29 -14.93 2.28
N SER A 131 12.17 -15.64 2.28
CA SER A 131 11.51 -16.23 3.46
C SER A 131 11.34 -15.34 4.71
N ARG A 132 10.75 -14.16 4.53
CA ARG A 132 9.72 -13.72 5.48
C ARG A 132 8.46 -13.64 4.68
N THR A 133 7.53 -14.56 4.92
CA THR A 133 6.28 -14.51 4.20
C THR A 133 5.61 -13.18 4.52
N ARG A 134 5.56 -12.33 3.48
CA ARG A 134 5.13 -10.94 3.63
C ARG A 134 3.65 -10.97 4.01
N PRO A 135 3.19 -10.13 4.93
CA PRO A 135 1.78 -10.11 5.28
C PRO A 135 0.94 -9.78 4.04
N ARG A 136 -0.18 -10.49 3.91
CA ARG A 136 -1.20 -10.24 2.90
C ARG A 136 -2.25 -9.29 3.46
N LEU A 137 -2.62 -8.28 2.68
CA LEU A 137 -3.78 -7.44 2.98
C LEU A 137 -5.04 -8.26 2.67
N VAL A 138 -5.86 -8.49 3.68
CA VAL A 138 -7.14 -9.21 3.58
C VAL A 138 -8.31 -8.25 3.56
N GLU A 139 -9.56 -8.73 3.51
CA GLU A 139 -10.74 -7.91 3.26
C GLU A 139 -10.78 -6.66 4.14
N PRO A 140 -11.02 -5.49 3.56
CA PRO A 140 -11.02 -4.24 4.30
C PRO A 140 -12.35 -3.99 5.03
N LEU A 141 -12.27 -3.43 6.24
CA LEU A 141 -13.39 -2.87 6.97
C LEU A 141 -13.46 -1.35 6.73
N TYR A 142 -14.56 -0.85 6.17
CA TYR A 142 -14.79 0.58 5.96
C TYR A 142 -15.44 1.18 7.21
N VAL A 143 -14.82 2.21 7.78
CA VAL A 143 -15.25 2.84 9.04
C VAL A 143 -15.21 4.35 8.95
N ARG A 144 -16.06 4.99 9.76
CA ARG A 144 -15.97 6.41 10.08
C ARG A 144 -15.42 6.56 11.50
N ARG A 145 -14.32 7.29 11.64
CA ARG A 145 -13.71 7.61 12.94
C ARG A 145 -14.67 8.46 13.76
N THR A 146 -14.86 8.08 15.03
CA THR A 146 -15.74 8.78 15.97
C THR A 146 -14.92 9.16 17.20
N ASP A 147 -14.95 10.44 17.59
CA ASP A 147 -14.17 10.97 18.73
C ASP A 147 -12.67 10.66 18.70
N GLY A 148 -12.11 10.44 17.50
CA GLY A 148 -10.69 10.11 17.32
C GLY A 148 -10.38 8.60 17.32
N ASP A 149 -11.34 7.76 17.70
CA ASP A 149 -11.16 6.31 17.79
C ASP A 149 -11.65 5.57 16.55
N LEU A 150 -10.96 4.47 16.23
CA LEU A 150 -11.34 3.53 15.17
C LEU A 150 -11.91 2.26 15.79
N PRO A 151 -12.98 1.68 15.20
CA PRO A 151 -13.43 0.34 15.56
C PRO A 151 -12.32 -0.69 15.36
N GLU A 152 -12.37 -1.77 16.15
CA GLU A 152 -11.50 -2.93 15.95
C GLU A 152 -11.84 -3.66 14.66
N TYR A 153 -10.83 -4.22 14.01
CA TYR A 153 -11.01 -5.07 12.84
C TYR A 153 -11.51 -6.45 13.26
N ASP A 154 -12.70 -6.84 12.81
CA ASP A 154 -13.38 -8.07 13.25
C ASP A 154 -13.71 -9.05 12.10
N LEU A 155 -13.25 -8.75 10.88
CA LEU A 155 -13.53 -9.59 9.71
C LEU A 155 -12.69 -10.88 9.68
N ARG A 156 -11.47 -10.86 10.26
CA ARG A 156 -10.58 -12.01 10.39
C ARG A 156 -9.75 -11.95 11.68
N ASP A 157 -9.27 -13.10 12.13
CA ASP A 157 -8.33 -13.23 13.25
C ASP A 157 -6.91 -12.89 12.77
N VAL A 158 -6.49 -11.65 12.97
CA VAL A 158 -5.17 -11.14 12.57
C VAL A 158 -4.52 -10.37 13.72
N ALA A 159 -3.19 -10.46 13.83
CA ALA A 159 -2.45 -9.79 14.88
C ALA A 159 -2.19 -8.30 14.60
N GLU A 160 -2.23 -7.90 13.33
CA GLU A 160 -1.89 -6.54 12.89
C GLU A 160 -2.89 -6.05 11.85
N THR A 161 -3.07 -4.72 11.80
CA THR A 161 -3.93 -4.04 10.84
C THR A 161 -3.21 -2.89 10.17
N LEU A 162 -3.66 -2.53 8.98
CA LEU A 162 -3.22 -1.36 8.24
C LEU A 162 -4.40 -0.42 8.02
N VAL A 163 -4.27 0.82 8.47
CA VAL A 163 -5.29 1.87 8.30
C VAL A 163 -4.97 2.72 7.08
N VAL A 164 -5.95 2.92 6.22
CA VAL A 164 -5.92 3.82 5.07
C VAL A 164 -6.98 4.90 5.28
N ARG A 165 -6.58 6.16 5.29
CA ARG A 165 -7.49 7.31 5.26
C ARG A 165 -8.06 7.46 3.84
N LEU A 166 -9.35 7.73 3.77
CA LEU A 166 -10.10 7.87 2.54
C LEU A 166 -10.69 9.28 2.40
N THR A 167 -11.05 9.63 1.17
CA THR A 167 -12.01 10.70 0.89
C THR A 167 -13.43 10.26 1.24
N GLU A 168 -14.37 11.20 1.43
CA GLU A 168 -15.79 10.88 1.63
C GLU A 168 -16.36 10.09 0.43
N ALA A 169 -15.99 10.48 -0.79
CA ALA A 169 -16.43 9.84 -2.03
C ALA A 169 -15.97 8.38 -2.15
N GLU A 170 -14.77 8.05 -1.65
CA GLU A 170 -14.29 6.67 -1.61
C GLU A 170 -14.98 5.83 -0.53
N TYR A 171 -15.41 6.45 0.56
CA TYR A 171 -16.11 5.77 1.65
C TYR A 171 -17.56 5.44 1.31
N SER A 172 -18.24 6.35 0.60
CA SER A 172 -19.63 6.21 0.17
C SER A 172 -19.76 6.49 -1.33
N PRO A 173 -19.32 5.55 -2.20
CA PRO A 173 -19.33 5.71 -3.66
C PRO A 173 -20.72 5.81 -4.30
#